data_AF-J2SF03-F1
#
_entry.id   AF-J2SF03-F1
#
_cell.length_a   1.000
_cell.length_b   1.000
_cell.length_c   1.000
_cell.angle_alpha   90.00
_cell.angle_beta   90.00
_cell.angle_gamma   90.00
#
_symmetry.space_group_name_H-M   'P 1'
#
loop_
_entity.id
_entity.type
_entity.pdbx_description
1 polymer ?
#
loop_
_entity_poly.entity_id
_entity_poly.type
_entity_poly.pdbx_seq_one_letter_code
_entity_poly.pdbx_strand_id
1 'polypeptide(L)'
;RLEAASAYSRKVEGYARQDMLPVDLEHMMSSEATELTTRARAIERLSPAEAVALQLRNRADEMLRAGRTLRINQTMSSKTPTEGYLDYLLEQQVVDIRKEGGLRDLGKRADGRRDFLQEYEVRDLRSEPAQTLWYAHFHYTSAKPQFSDFVKGHLKRPEQRNLGLQWQKDVATSGGTVEAIWRGDIGKPLGNKHFSAL
;
A
#
# COMPACT_ATOMS: atom_id res chain seq x y z
N ARG A 1 2.36 -21.63 25.81
CA ARG A 1 2.44 -20.90 24.51
C ARG A 1 1.09 -20.32 24.12
N LEU A 2 -0.01 -21.09 24.18
CA LEU A 2 -1.36 -20.57 23.92
C LEU A 2 -1.68 -19.30 24.73
N GLU A 3 -1.42 -19.32 26.03
CA GLU A 3 -1.60 -18.16 26.93
C GLU A 3 -0.74 -16.94 26.55
N ALA A 4 0.46 -17.18 26.00
CA ALA A 4 1.38 -16.12 25.60
C ALA A 4 1.02 -15.51 24.24
N ALA A 5 0.24 -16.21 23.39
CA ALA A 5 -0.09 -15.76 22.05
C ALA A 5 -0.89 -14.45 22.06
N SER A 6 -1.75 -14.23 23.04
CA SER A 6 -2.49 -12.97 23.21
C SER A 6 -1.57 -11.81 23.60
N ALA A 7 -0.59 -12.07 24.48
CA ALA A 7 0.41 -11.07 24.84
C ALA A 7 1.33 -10.72 23.66
N TYR A 8 1.71 -11.72 22.86
CA TYR A 8 2.51 -11.51 21.65
C TYR A 8 1.77 -10.67 20.61
N SER A 9 0.50 -10.96 20.32
CA SER A 9 -0.29 -10.15 19.38
C SER A 9 -0.36 -8.69 19.81
N ARG A 10 -0.64 -8.42 21.10
CA ARG A 10 -0.64 -7.04 21.65
C ARG A 10 0.71 -6.34 21.53
N LYS A 11 1.80 -7.09 21.67
CA LYS A 11 3.16 -6.56 21.47
C LYS A 11 3.37 -6.12 20.02
N VAL A 12 3.00 -6.97 19.05
CA VAL A 12 3.12 -6.63 17.62
C VAL A 12 2.23 -5.45 17.24
N GLU A 13 1.00 -5.39 17.75
CA GLU A 13 0.11 -4.22 17.61
C GLU A 13 0.75 -2.95 18.20
N GLY A 14 1.54 -3.08 19.27
CA GLY A 14 2.33 -1.99 19.83
C GLY A 14 3.38 -1.45 18.85
N TYR A 15 4.05 -2.33 18.10
CA TYR A 15 5.04 -1.93 17.08
C TYR A 15 4.41 -1.24 15.89
N ALA A 16 3.16 -1.57 15.52
CA ALA A 16 2.43 -0.83 14.49
C ALA A 16 2.28 0.66 14.85
N ARG A 17 2.05 0.97 16.13
CA ARG A 17 1.98 2.37 16.63
C ARG A 17 3.34 3.08 16.66
N GLN A 18 4.42 2.34 16.46
CA GLN A 18 5.80 2.85 16.39
C GLN A 18 6.30 2.87 14.93
N ASP A 19 5.38 2.86 13.96
CA ASP A 19 5.66 2.93 12.52
C ASP A 19 6.58 1.81 12.00
N MET A 20 6.53 0.63 12.62
CA MET A 20 7.18 -0.56 12.06
C MET A 20 6.65 -0.85 10.64
N LEU A 21 7.53 -1.36 9.76
CA LEU A 21 7.18 -1.64 8.38
C LEU A 21 5.98 -2.61 8.31
N PRO A 22 5.02 -2.38 7.40
CA PRO A 22 3.84 -3.24 7.28
C PRO A 22 4.17 -4.73 7.10
N VAL A 23 5.21 -5.04 6.32
CA VAL A 23 5.64 -6.42 6.05
C VAL A 23 6.21 -7.10 7.29
N ASP A 24 6.92 -6.36 8.15
CA ASP A 24 7.50 -6.90 9.38
C ASP A 24 6.40 -7.28 10.38
N LEU A 25 5.34 -6.47 10.48
CA LEU A 25 4.18 -6.76 11.34
C LEU A 25 3.51 -8.09 10.97
N GLU A 26 3.27 -8.31 9.67
CA GLU A 26 2.72 -9.58 9.17
C GLU A 26 3.71 -10.73 9.39
N HIS A 27 5.00 -10.51 9.11
CA HIS A 27 6.03 -11.52 9.31
C HIS A 27 6.08 -12.00 10.76
N MET A 28 6.09 -11.10 11.73
CA MET A 28 6.08 -11.43 13.17
C MET A 28 4.88 -12.29 13.56
N MET A 29 3.66 -11.92 13.12
CA MET A 29 2.46 -12.71 13.40
C MET A 29 2.50 -14.08 12.71
N SER A 30 2.95 -14.14 11.46
CA SER A 30 3.04 -15.39 10.69
C SER A 30 4.09 -16.36 11.24
N SER A 31 5.19 -15.83 11.79
CA SER A 31 6.24 -16.62 12.44
C SER A 31 5.70 -17.30 13.70
N GLU A 32 4.99 -16.57 14.57
CA GLU A 32 4.40 -17.19 15.77
C GLU A 32 3.25 -18.14 15.41
N ALA A 33 2.45 -17.84 14.38
CA ALA A 33 1.45 -18.79 13.86
C ALA A 33 2.06 -20.10 13.37
N THR A 34 3.24 -20.04 12.72
CA THR A 34 4.00 -21.21 12.27
C THR A 34 4.48 -22.05 13.45
N GLU A 35 4.94 -21.42 14.53
CA GLU A 35 5.31 -22.10 15.77
C GLU A 35 4.12 -22.83 16.42
N LEU A 36 2.97 -22.16 16.51
CA LEU A 36 1.74 -22.77 17.04
C LEU A 36 1.29 -23.96 16.19
N THR A 37 1.32 -23.83 14.87
CA THR A 37 0.98 -24.89 13.92
C THR A 37 1.92 -26.09 14.05
N THR A 38 3.21 -25.84 14.20
CA THR A 38 4.22 -26.91 14.37
C THR A 38 3.97 -27.71 15.64
N ARG A 39 3.60 -27.04 16.74
CA ARG A 39 3.25 -27.68 18.01
C ARG A 39 1.94 -28.47 17.92
N ALA A 40 0.91 -27.91 17.29
CA ALA A 40 -0.34 -28.62 17.06
C ALA A 40 -0.11 -29.95 16.32
N ARG A 41 0.66 -29.92 15.22
CA ARG A 41 1.05 -31.12 14.46
C ARG A 41 1.79 -32.14 15.30
N ALA A 42 2.67 -31.69 16.20
CA ALA A 42 3.39 -32.60 17.08
C ALA A 42 2.46 -33.32 18.07
N ILE A 43 1.44 -32.62 18.59
CA ILE A 43 0.42 -33.16 19.49
C ILE A 43 -0.49 -34.14 18.74
N GLU A 44 -0.98 -33.75 17.55
CA GLU A 44 -1.87 -34.58 16.72
C GLU A 44 -1.25 -35.94 16.36
N ARG A 45 0.07 -36.01 16.18
CA ARG A 45 0.77 -37.27 15.94
C ARG A 45 0.72 -38.25 17.12
N LEU A 46 0.59 -37.74 18.34
CA LEU A 46 0.55 -38.54 19.56
C LEU A 46 -0.90 -38.79 20.00
N SER A 47 -1.77 -37.80 19.85
CA SER A 47 -3.18 -37.83 20.21
C SER A 47 -3.98 -36.98 19.21
N PRO A 48 -4.54 -37.58 18.14
CA PRO A 48 -5.24 -36.85 17.08
C PRO A 48 -6.48 -36.07 17.55
N ALA A 49 -7.12 -36.51 18.63
CA ALA A 49 -8.34 -35.92 19.17
C ALA A 49 -8.06 -34.90 20.29
N GLU A 50 -6.81 -34.51 20.51
CA GLU A 50 -6.46 -33.63 21.61
C GLU A 50 -6.97 -32.19 21.38
N ALA A 51 -7.84 -31.72 22.28
CA ALA A 51 -8.47 -30.41 22.16
C ALA A 51 -7.46 -29.25 22.09
N VAL A 52 -6.30 -29.38 22.73
CA VAL A 52 -5.26 -28.34 22.72
C VAL A 52 -4.66 -28.15 21.32
N ALA A 53 -4.59 -29.20 20.49
CA ALA A 53 -4.07 -29.08 19.13
C ALA A 53 -4.99 -28.21 18.27
N LEU A 54 -6.31 -28.42 18.39
CA LEU A 54 -7.31 -27.58 17.73
C LEU A 54 -7.22 -26.12 18.20
N GLN A 55 -7.05 -25.88 19.50
CA GLN A 55 -6.88 -24.51 20.03
C GLN A 55 -5.63 -23.82 19.47
N LEU A 56 -4.51 -24.54 19.34
CA LEU A 56 -3.28 -24.01 18.73
C LEU A 56 -3.47 -23.67 17.25
N ARG A 57 -4.20 -24.51 16.50
CA ARG A 57 -4.53 -24.26 15.08
C ARG A 57 -5.40 -23.04 14.91
N ASN A 58 -6.50 -22.96 15.67
CA ASN A 58 -7.39 -21.80 15.66
C ASN A 58 -6.63 -20.51 15.98
N ARG A 59 -5.75 -20.56 16.98
CA ARG A 59 -4.93 -19.40 17.36
C ARG A 59 -3.92 -19.03 16.27
N ALA A 60 -3.31 -20.00 15.60
CA ALA A 60 -2.42 -19.74 14.47
C ALA A 60 -3.18 -19.02 13.33
N ASP A 61 -4.37 -19.50 12.99
CA ASP A 61 -5.20 -18.91 11.93
C ASP A 61 -5.66 -17.49 12.29
N GLU A 62 -6.00 -17.24 13.56
CA GLU A 62 -6.25 -15.89 14.08
C GLU A 62 -5.05 -14.97 13.90
N MET A 63 -3.84 -15.45 14.23
CA MET A 63 -2.62 -14.67 14.10
C MET A 63 -2.29 -14.35 12.63
N LEU A 64 -2.49 -15.30 11.71
CA LEU A 64 -2.34 -15.05 10.28
C LEU A 64 -3.30 -13.96 9.79
N ARG A 65 -4.59 -14.04 10.17
CA ARG A 65 -5.58 -13.01 9.84
C ARG A 65 -5.24 -11.64 10.46
N ALA A 66 -4.75 -11.63 11.70
CA ALA A 66 -4.34 -10.41 12.38
C ALA A 66 -3.11 -9.77 11.71
N GLY A 67 -2.10 -10.56 11.36
CA GLY A 67 -0.91 -10.10 10.64
C GLY A 67 -1.27 -9.46 9.29
N ARG A 68 -2.10 -10.13 8.49
CA ARG A 68 -2.60 -9.60 7.22
C ARG A 68 -3.35 -8.28 7.40
N THR A 69 -4.24 -8.22 8.40
CA THR A 69 -5.01 -7.01 8.75
C THR A 69 -4.09 -5.86 9.15
N LEU A 70 -3.07 -6.12 9.98
CA LEU A 70 -2.09 -5.12 10.39
C LEU A 70 -1.32 -4.57 9.19
N ARG A 71 -0.83 -5.44 8.30
CA ARG A 71 -0.11 -5.00 7.09
C ARG A 71 -0.99 -4.14 6.20
N ILE A 72 -2.24 -4.54 5.94
CA ILE A 72 -3.19 -3.75 5.14
C ILE A 72 -3.38 -2.36 5.78
N ASN A 73 -3.70 -2.32 7.07
CA ASN A 73 -3.96 -1.06 7.76
C ASN A 73 -2.74 -0.13 7.76
N GLN A 74 -1.54 -0.65 8.08
CA GLN A 74 -0.30 0.13 8.11
C GLN A 74 0.10 0.61 6.70
N THR A 75 -0.16 -0.19 5.68
CA THR A 75 0.11 0.16 4.28
C THR A 75 -0.77 1.35 3.86
N MET A 76 -2.06 1.29 4.17
CA MET A 76 -3.04 2.32 3.80
C MET A 76 -2.87 3.62 4.59
N SER A 77 -2.41 3.55 5.85
CA SER A 77 -2.12 4.73 6.66
C SER A 77 -0.78 5.39 6.34
N SER A 78 0.05 4.79 5.48
CA SER A 78 1.38 5.29 5.19
C SER A 78 1.36 6.69 4.59
N LYS A 79 2.20 7.58 5.14
CA LYS A 79 2.46 8.91 4.57
C LYS A 79 3.38 8.86 3.35
N THR A 80 4.02 7.73 3.12
CA THR A 80 5.02 7.51 2.07
C THR A 80 4.63 6.29 1.22
N PRO A 81 3.48 6.32 0.52
CA PRO A 81 3.04 5.21 -0.31
C PRO A 81 4.09 4.85 -1.36
N THR A 82 4.28 3.56 -1.60
CA THR A 82 5.23 3.02 -2.58
C THR A 82 4.48 2.16 -3.60
N GLU A 83 5.12 1.85 -4.72
CA GLU A 83 4.52 0.91 -5.66
C GLU A 83 4.30 -0.48 -5.05
N GLY A 84 5.22 -0.97 -4.19
CA GLY A 84 5.04 -2.26 -3.51
C GLY A 84 3.86 -2.27 -2.54
N TYR A 85 3.51 -1.12 -1.97
CA TYR A 85 2.30 -0.95 -1.16
C TYR A 85 1.04 -1.04 -2.01
N LEU A 86 1.03 -0.37 -3.17
CA LEU A 86 -0.06 -0.49 -4.13
C LEU A 86 -0.23 -1.93 -4.61
N ASP A 87 0.87 -2.59 -5.00
CA ASP A 87 0.87 -3.98 -5.47
C ASP A 87 0.22 -4.90 -4.45
N TYR A 88 0.69 -4.81 -3.21
CA TYR A 88 0.17 -5.61 -2.11
C TYR A 88 -1.32 -5.37 -1.90
N LEU A 89 -1.79 -4.12 -1.85
CA LEU A 89 -3.21 -3.83 -1.63
C LEU A 89 -4.11 -4.34 -2.76
N LEU A 90 -3.65 -4.27 -4.01
CA LEU A 90 -4.35 -4.82 -5.17
C LEU A 90 -4.42 -6.35 -5.09
N GLU A 91 -3.32 -7.02 -4.73
CA GLU A 91 -3.27 -8.47 -4.51
C GLU A 91 -4.17 -8.91 -3.35
N GLN A 92 -4.35 -8.05 -2.35
CA GLN A 92 -5.30 -8.28 -1.25
C GLN A 92 -6.76 -7.99 -1.63
N GLN A 93 -7.02 -7.45 -2.83
CA GLN A 93 -8.34 -7.06 -3.33
C GLN A 93 -9.08 -6.08 -2.40
N VAL A 94 -8.33 -5.24 -1.68
CA VAL A 94 -8.90 -4.21 -0.79
C VAL A 94 -8.89 -2.82 -1.42
N VAL A 95 -8.29 -2.69 -2.60
CA VAL A 95 -8.36 -1.48 -3.41
C VAL A 95 -8.66 -1.83 -4.87
N ASP A 96 -9.21 -0.87 -5.60
CA ASP A 96 -9.22 -0.89 -7.07
C ASP A 96 -8.57 0.37 -7.65
N ILE A 97 -8.46 0.39 -8.98
CA ILE A 97 -7.98 1.54 -9.72
C ILE A 97 -9.07 2.01 -10.68
N ARG A 98 -9.36 3.31 -10.67
CA ARG A 98 -10.24 3.96 -11.63
C ARG A 98 -9.49 5.04 -12.41
N LYS A 99 -9.61 5.02 -13.73
CA LYS A 99 -9.09 6.09 -14.58
C LYS A 99 -9.85 7.38 -14.33
N GLU A 100 -9.12 8.46 -14.09
CA GLU A 100 -9.69 9.76 -13.75
C GLU A 100 -9.52 10.73 -14.93
N GLY A 101 -10.64 11.08 -15.56
CA GLY A 101 -10.67 12.00 -16.69
C GLY A 101 -9.80 11.57 -17.89
N GLY A 102 -9.57 12.54 -18.78
CA GLY A 102 -8.71 12.36 -19.95
C GLY A 102 -7.27 12.82 -19.71
N LEU A 103 -6.41 12.54 -20.71
CA LEU A 103 -5.03 13.01 -20.74
C LEU A 103 -4.97 14.55 -20.71
N ARG A 104 -4.35 15.11 -19.67
CA ARG A 104 -4.22 16.56 -19.49
C ARG A 104 -2.90 17.07 -20.05
N ASP A 105 -2.94 18.16 -20.80
CA ASP A 105 -1.75 18.89 -21.25
C ASP A 105 -1.30 19.85 -20.15
N LEU A 106 -0.11 19.61 -19.58
CA LEU A 106 0.49 20.47 -18.56
C LEU A 106 1.42 21.53 -19.18
N GLY A 107 1.51 21.59 -20.51
CA GLY A 107 2.36 22.53 -21.22
C GLY A 107 3.81 22.08 -21.30
N LYS A 108 4.73 23.04 -21.34
CA LYS A 108 6.17 22.77 -21.47
C LYS A 108 6.85 22.72 -20.10
N ARG A 109 7.70 21.72 -19.90
CA ARG A 109 8.64 21.64 -18.79
C ARG A 109 9.78 22.64 -18.98
N ALA A 110 10.58 22.82 -17.93
CA ALA A 110 11.76 23.68 -17.95
C ALA A 110 12.79 23.28 -19.03
N ASP A 111 12.82 22.00 -19.45
CA ASP A 111 13.66 21.48 -20.53
C ASP A 111 13.05 21.67 -21.94
N GLY A 112 11.90 22.34 -22.04
CA GLY A 112 11.19 22.62 -23.30
C GLY A 112 10.31 21.47 -23.82
N ARG A 113 10.38 20.28 -23.22
CA ARG A 113 9.53 19.14 -23.62
C ARG A 113 8.10 19.33 -23.13
N ARG A 114 7.15 18.80 -23.89
CA ARG A 114 5.74 18.74 -23.48
C ARG A 114 5.54 17.73 -22.36
N ASP A 115 4.62 18.03 -21.46
CA ASP A 115 4.21 17.14 -20.37
C ASP A 115 2.71 16.90 -20.44
N PHE A 116 2.34 15.63 -20.53
CA PHE A 116 0.95 15.19 -20.50
C PHE A 116 0.75 14.28 -19.30
N LEU A 117 -0.34 14.46 -18.56
CA LEU A 117 -0.64 13.74 -17.33
C LEU A 117 -1.92 12.93 -17.49
N GLN A 118 -1.83 11.61 -17.32
CA GLN A 118 -2.97 10.76 -17.03
C GLN A 118 -3.01 10.50 -15.53
N GLU A 119 -4.20 10.65 -14.93
CA GLU A 119 -4.45 10.39 -13.52
C GLU A 119 -5.35 9.17 -13.35
N TYR A 120 -5.14 8.45 -12.25
CA TYR A 120 -5.98 7.35 -11.79
C TYR A 120 -6.19 7.50 -10.28
N GLU A 121 -7.37 7.13 -9.81
CA GLU A 121 -7.67 6.97 -8.40
C GLU A 121 -7.38 5.54 -7.97
N VAL A 122 -6.69 5.38 -6.84
CA VAL A 122 -6.64 4.12 -6.08
C VAL A 122 -7.67 4.24 -4.97
N ARG A 123 -8.69 3.38 -4.95
CA ARG A 123 -9.83 3.53 -4.02
C ARG A 123 -9.88 2.40 -3.00
N ASP A 124 -10.08 2.74 -1.73
CA ASP A 124 -10.33 1.80 -0.63
C ASP A 124 -11.73 1.20 -0.77
N LEU A 125 -11.79 -0.11 -0.97
CA LEU A 125 -13.02 -0.89 -1.14
C LEU A 125 -13.63 -1.36 0.19
N ARG A 126 -13.00 -1.07 1.33
CA ARG A 126 -13.47 -1.51 2.65
C ARG A 126 -14.56 -0.60 3.24
N SER A 127 -14.85 0.52 2.57
CA SER A 127 -15.91 1.45 2.92
C SER A 127 -16.85 1.65 1.74
N GLU A 128 -18.14 1.88 2.01
CA GLU A 128 -19.12 2.25 0.99
C GLU A 128 -19.69 3.65 1.28
N PRO A 129 -19.56 4.62 0.34
CA PRO A 129 -18.92 4.49 -0.98
C PRO A 129 -17.40 4.36 -0.86
N ALA A 130 -16.78 3.67 -1.83
CA ALA A 130 -15.33 3.54 -1.93
C ALA A 130 -14.63 4.91 -1.89
N GLN A 131 -13.59 5.03 -1.08
CA GLN A 131 -12.90 6.31 -0.82
C GLN A 131 -11.56 6.35 -1.54
N THR A 132 -11.21 7.49 -2.14
CA THR A 132 -9.90 7.63 -2.80
C THR A 132 -8.78 7.63 -1.77
N LEU A 133 -7.96 6.58 -1.80
CA LEU A 133 -6.81 6.39 -0.94
C LEU A 133 -5.60 7.17 -1.48
N TRP A 134 -5.27 7.00 -2.76
CA TRP A 134 -4.15 7.66 -3.44
C TRP A 134 -4.53 8.04 -4.87
N TYR A 135 -3.72 8.90 -5.48
CA TYR A 135 -3.75 9.16 -6.91
C TYR A 135 -2.46 8.63 -7.55
N ALA A 136 -2.60 7.86 -8.64
CA ALA A 136 -1.48 7.47 -9.49
C ALA A 136 -1.39 8.41 -10.69
N HIS A 137 -0.21 8.99 -10.90
CA HIS A 137 0.07 9.99 -11.92
C HIS A 137 1.08 9.43 -12.91
N PHE A 138 0.69 9.37 -14.19
CA PHE A 138 1.58 8.97 -15.27
C PHE A 138 1.82 10.14 -16.22
N HIS A 139 3.09 10.49 -16.37
CA HIS A 139 3.55 11.57 -17.22
C HIS A 139 4.05 11.05 -18.56
N TYR A 140 3.74 11.75 -19.64
CA TYR A 140 4.09 11.42 -21.01
C TYR A 140 4.63 12.64 -21.75
N THR A 141 5.38 12.41 -22.83
CA THR A 141 5.89 13.47 -23.72
C THR A 141 5.08 13.61 -25.01
N SER A 142 4.02 12.81 -25.17
CA SER A 142 3.16 12.75 -26.35
C SER A 142 1.68 12.96 -25.96
N ALA A 143 0.92 13.59 -26.85
CA ALA A 143 -0.53 13.79 -26.71
C ALA A 143 -1.34 12.52 -27.04
N LYS A 144 -0.70 11.50 -27.65
CA LYS A 144 -1.31 10.21 -27.97
C LYS A 144 -0.36 9.07 -27.56
N PRO A 145 -0.07 8.92 -26.26
CA PRO A 145 0.87 7.91 -25.80
C PRO A 145 0.22 6.53 -25.76
N GLN A 146 1.00 5.47 -25.99
CA GLN A 146 0.66 4.17 -25.44
C GLN A 146 0.91 4.20 -23.93
N PHE A 147 0.20 3.37 -23.15
CA PHE A 147 0.39 3.38 -21.70
C PHE A 147 1.86 3.13 -21.33
N SER A 148 2.51 2.17 -21.98
CA SER A 148 3.93 1.83 -21.75
C SER A 148 4.92 2.96 -22.09
N ASP A 149 4.49 4.09 -22.65
CA ASP A 149 5.36 5.21 -23.04
C ASP A 149 5.59 6.23 -21.92
N PHE A 150 5.00 6.04 -20.73
CA PHE A 150 5.14 7.02 -19.64
C PHE A 150 6.62 7.28 -19.28
N VAL A 151 7.01 8.53 -19.10
CA VAL A 151 8.38 8.87 -18.70
C VAL A 151 8.54 8.91 -17.18
N LYS A 152 7.44 9.04 -16.43
CA LYS A 152 7.42 8.98 -14.98
C LYS A 152 6.05 8.54 -14.46
N GLY A 153 6.01 7.57 -13.57
CA GLY A 153 4.83 7.17 -12.80
C GLY A 153 5.07 7.46 -11.31
N HIS A 154 4.09 8.01 -10.59
CA HIS A 154 4.20 8.17 -9.14
C HIS A 154 2.85 8.17 -8.42
N LEU A 155 2.88 7.84 -7.13
CA LEU A 155 1.76 7.91 -6.20
C LEU A 155 1.79 9.19 -5.38
N LYS A 156 0.59 9.73 -5.15
CA LYS A 156 0.35 10.86 -4.27
C LYS A 156 -0.83 10.61 -3.34
N ARG A 157 -0.74 11.17 -2.15
CA ARG A 157 -1.87 11.23 -1.22
C ARG A 157 -2.89 12.29 -1.66
N PRO A 158 -4.17 12.17 -1.26
CA PRO A 158 -5.23 13.08 -1.70
C PRO A 158 -4.93 14.54 -1.40
N GLU A 159 -4.35 14.82 -0.23
CA GLU A 159 -3.98 16.17 0.21
C GLU A 159 -2.88 16.79 -0.67
N GLN A 160 -2.10 15.95 -1.36
CA GLN A 160 -0.99 16.36 -2.23
C GLN A 160 -1.30 16.21 -3.73
N ARG A 161 -2.52 15.78 -4.10
CA ARG A 161 -2.95 15.48 -5.49
C ARG A 161 -2.45 16.52 -6.47
N ASN A 162 -2.76 17.79 -6.21
CA ASN A 162 -2.46 18.90 -7.12
C ASN A 162 -1.17 19.67 -6.78
N LEU A 163 -0.42 19.26 -5.75
CA LEU A 163 0.79 19.98 -5.34
C LEU A 163 1.97 19.65 -6.26
N GLY A 164 2.51 20.67 -6.92
CA GLY A 164 3.61 20.55 -7.89
C GLY A 164 4.83 21.38 -7.52
N LEU A 165 5.86 21.33 -8.37
CA LEU A 165 7.04 22.19 -8.22
C LEU A 165 6.68 23.68 -8.26
N GLN A 166 5.70 24.06 -9.08
CA GLN A 166 5.23 25.45 -9.16
C GLN A 166 4.68 25.93 -7.80
N TRP A 167 3.81 25.13 -7.17
CA TRP A 167 3.31 25.44 -5.83
C TRP A 167 4.43 25.61 -4.80
N GLN A 168 5.46 24.74 -4.81
CA GLN A 168 6.60 24.88 -3.90
C GLN A 168 7.37 26.20 -4.12
N LYS A 169 7.54 26.62 -5.38
CA LYS A 169 8.16 27.90 -5.73
C LYS A 169 7.33 29.09 -5.26
N ASP A 170 6.00 29.02 -5.45
CA ASP A 170 5.09 30.09 -5.07
C ASP A 170 5.08 30.28 -3.55
N VAL A 171 5.05 29.18 -2.78
CA VAL A 171 5.15 29.21 -1.31
C VAL A 171 6.51 29.74 -0.83
N ALA A 172 7.61 29.31 -1.46
CA ALA A 172 8.94 29.82 -1.13
C ALA A 172 9.05 31.33 -1.38
N THR A 173 8.49 31.80 -2.49
CA THR A 173 8.51 33.22 -2.89
C THR A 173 7.66 34.07 -1.96
N SER A 174 6.57 33.53 -1.41
CA SER A 174 5.73 34.21 -0.43
C SER A 174 6.24 34.14 1.01
N GLY A 175 7.41 33.53 1.24
CA GLY A 175 8.02 33.39 2.57
C GLY A 175 7.37 32.33 3.46
N GLY A 176 6.53 31.45 2.90
CA GLY A 176 5.91 30.34 3.62
C GLY A 176 6.82 29.12 3.78
N THR A 177 6.47 28.24 4.71
CA THR A 177 7.17 26.95 4.88
C THR A 177 6.81 26.00 3.74
N VAL A 178 7.80 25.59 2.95
CA VAL A 178 7.60 24.63 1.86
C VAL A 178 7.57 23.20 2.41
N GLU A 179 6.40 22.58 2.37
CA GLU A 179 6.27 21.16 2.72
C GLU A 179 6.85 20.24 1.63
N ALA A 180 7.43 19.12 2.07
CA ALA A 180 7.90 18.08 1.18
C ALA A 180 6.71 17.36 0.51
N ILE A 181 6.71 17.30 -0.82
CA ILE A 181 5.70 16.57 -1.59
C ILE A 181 6.22 15.15 -1.81
N TRP A 182 5.54 14.16 -1.23
CA TRP A 182 5.88 12.77 -1.46
C TRP A 182 5.44 12.34 -2.87
N ARG A 183 6.30 11.56 -3.52
CA ARG A 183 6.07 10.97 -4.85
C ARG A 183 6.58 9.54 -4.83
N GLY A 184 5.69 8.59 -4.55
CA GLY A 184 6.05 7.18 -4.54
C GLY A 184 6.23 6.68 -5.96
N ASP A 185 7.47 6.51 -6.43
CA ASP A 185 7.73 6.13 -7.82
C ASP A 185 7.01 4.81 -8.19
N ILE A 186 6.46 4.78 -9.40
CA ILE A 186 5.87 3.60 -10.03
C ILE A 186 6.73 3.25 -11.25
N GLY A 187 7.37 2.09 -11.18
CA GLY A 187 8.20 1.55 -12.24
C GLY A 187 7.39 1.00 -13.42
N LYS A 188 8.09 0.76 -14.53
CA LYS A 188 7.52 0.15 -15.74
C LYS A 188 6.82 -1.19 -15.48
N PRO A 189 7.40 -2.15 -14.73
CA PRO A 189 6.77 -3.44 -14.53
C PRO A 189 5.40 -3.32 -13.85
N LEU A 190 5.33 -2.58 -12.74
CA LEU A 190 4.10 -2.43 -11.97
C LEU A 190 3.08 -1.54 -12.66
N GLY A 191 3.54 -0.45 -13.28
CA GLY A 191 2.69 0.40 -14.11
C GLY A 191 1.99 -0.44 -15.18
N ASN A 192 2.73 -1.26 -15.93
CA ASN A 192 2.12 -2.12 -16.94
C ASN A 192 1.23 -3.21 -16.32
N LYS A 193 1.65 -3.87 -15.23
CA LYS A 193 0.86 -4.92 -14.54
C LYS A 193 -0.56 -4.47 -14.21
N HIS A 194 -0.72 -3.26 -13.69
CA HIS A 194 -1.98 -2.82 -13.09
C HIS A 194 -2.77 -1.78 -13.89
N PHE A 195 -2.12 -1.02 -14.77
CA PHE A 195 -2.75 0.14 -15.42
C PHE A 195 -2.87 0.03 -16.94
N SER A 196 -2.12 -0.84 -17.62
CA SER A 196 -2.13 -0.86 -19.09
C SER A 196 -3.46 -1.31 -19.71
N ALA A 197 -4.29 -2.00 -18.93
CA ALA A 197 -5.61 -2.50 -19.34
C ALA A 197 -6.76 -1.54 -18.98
N LEU A 198 -6.48 -0.37 -18.37
CA LEU A 198 -7.47 0.59 -17.85
C LEU A 198 -7.76 1.80 -18.76
#